data_AF-A0AAD7PBC2-F1
#
_entry.id   AF-A0AAD7PBC2-F1
#
_cell.length_a   1.000
_cell.length_b   1.000
_cell.length_c   1.000
_cell.angle_alpha   90.00
_cell.angle_beta   90.00
_cell.angle_gamma   90.00
#
_symmetry.space_group_name_H-M   'P 1'
#
loop_
_entity.id
_entity.type
_entity.pdbx_description
1 polymer ?
#
loop_
_entity_poly.entity_id
_entity_poly.type
_entity_poly.pdbx_seq_one_letter_code
_entity_poly.pdbx_strand_id
1 'polypeptide(L)'
;MQELGPFRVHSDGKTLYTNRFSWNHAANVLFLESPVGVGFSYSNTKSDYDKNGDRSTAAENYVFLVNWLERFPEYKNRDFYIAGESYAGHYVPQLAHTILYHNKSNKTIINLKGILV
;
A
#
# COMPACT_ATOMS: atom_id res chain seq x y z
N MET A 1 -3.31 -2.75 -13.37
CA MET A 1 -4.71 -2.89 -13.85
C MET A 1 -5.05 -4.31 -14.33
N GLN A 2 -4.45 -5.35 -13.75
CA GLN A 2 -4.55 -6.73 -14.23
C GLN A 2 -5.13 -7.72 -13.21
N GLU A 3 -5.49 -7.25 -12.01
CA GLU A 3 -6.04 -8.15 -10.97
C GLU A 3 -7.33 -7.60 -10.34
N LEU A 4 -7.24 -6.95 -9.18
CA LEU A 4 -8.39 -6.67 -8.30
C LEU A 4 -8.95 -5.24 -8.39
N GLY A 5 -8.36 -4.40 -9.25
CA GLY A 5 -8.79 -3.01 -9.46
C GLY A 5 -10.12 -2.88 -10.23
N PRO A 6 -10.75 -1.69 -10.18
CA PRO A 6 -12.06 -1.42 -10.80
C PRO A 6 -12.07 -1.48 -12.33
N PHE A 7 -10.90 -1.35 -12.97
CA PHE A 7 -10.79 -1.27 -14.42
C PHE A 7 -9.77 -2.27 -14.98
N ARG A 8 -10.00 -2.61 -16.24
CA ARG A 8 -9.11 -3.37 -17.13
C ARG A 8 -8.80 -2.52 -18.35
N VAL A 9 -7.65 -2.79 -18.97
CA VAL A 9 -7.25 -2.13 -20.23
C VAL A 9 -7.71 -2.99 -21.40
N HIS A 10 -8.34 -2.38 -22.40
CA HIS A 10 -8.65 -3.06 -23.67
C HIS A 10 -7.36 -3.38 -24.46
N SER A 11 -7.44 -4.28 -25.43
CA SER A 11 -6.30 -4.66 -26.29
C SER A 11 -5.76 -3.51 -27.13
N ASP A 12 -6.51 -2.40 -27.26
CA ASP A 12 -6.05 -1.17 -27.92
C ASP A 12 -5.03 -0.38 -27.10
N GLY A 13 -4.85 -0.72 -25.81
CA GLY A 13 -3.98 -0.01 -24.88
C GLY A 13 -4.43 1.42 -24.56
N LYS A 14 -5.64 1.81 -24.95
CA LYS A 14 -6.13 3.21 -24.93
C LYS A 14 -7.44 3.36 -24.18
N THR A 15 -8.26 2.33 -24.13
CA THR A 15 -9.58 2.39 -23.48
C THR A 15 -9.66 1.44 -22.28
N LEU A 16 -10.57 1.76 -21.35
CA LEU A 16 -10.80 0.98 -20.13
C LEU A 16 -12.20 0.37 -20.13
N TYR A 17 -12.34 -0.80 -19.51
CA TYR A 17 -13.64 -1.38 -19.16
C TYR A 17 -13.69 -1.79 -17.69
N THR A 18 -14.91 -1.84 -17.15
CA THR A 18 -15.17 -2.16 -15.74
C THR A 18 -14.89 -3.62 -15.42
N ASN A 19 -14.22 -3.88 -14.31
CA ASN A 19 -14.03 -5.20 -13.73
C ASN A 19 -15.20 -5.55 -12.80
N ARG A 20 -16.05 -6.51 -13.17
CA ARG A 20 -17.22 -6.92 -12.38
C ARG A 20 -16.87 -7.55 -11.03
N PHE A 21 -15.63 -8.04 -10.87
CA PHE A 21 -15.16 -8.71 -9.66
C PHE A 21 -14.10 -7.88 -8.91
N SER A 22 -14.12 -6.56 -9.09
CA SER A 22 -13.18 -5.69 -8.40
C SER A 22 -13.44 -5.66 -6.91
N TRP A 23 -12.35 -5.62 -6.13
CA TRP A 23 -12.45 -5.66 -4.66
C TRP A 23 -13.05 -4.39 -4.07
N ASN A 24 -13.08 -3.30 -4.84
CA ASN A 24 -13.72 -2.06 -4.39
C ASN A 24 -15.25 -2.13 -4.30
N HIS A 25 -15.88 -3.25 -4.68
CA HIS A 25 -17.29 -3.53 -4.34
C HIS A 25 -17.48 -3.93 -2.87
N ALA A 26 -16.44 -4.40 -2.18
CA ALA A 26 -16.50 -4.89 -0.80
C ALA A 26 -15.70 -4.03 0.19
N ALA A 27 -14.70 -3.27 -0.28
CA ALA A 27 -13.84 -2.46 0.58
C ALA A 27 -13.38 -1.17 -0.12
N ASN A 28 -12.81 -0.24 0.63
CA ASN A 28 -12.02 0.84 0.04
C ASN A 28 -10.60 0.30 -0.21
N VAL A 29 -10.13 0.32 -1.46
CA VAL A 29 -8.86 -0.28 -1.85
C VAL A 29 -7.85 0.81 -2.23
N LEU A 30 -6.72 0.84 -1.52
CA LEU A 30 -5.59 1.72 -1.78
C LEU A 30 -4.45 0.93 -2.41
N PHE A 31 -4.02 1.33 -3.62
CA PHE A 31 -2.86 0.74 -4.29
C PHE A 31 -1.64 1.63 -4.04
N LEU A 32 -0.54 1.02 -3.58
CA LEU A 32 0.72 1.71 -3.31
C LEU A 32 1.83 1.12 -4.17
N GLU A 33 2.47 1.94 -4.99
CA GLU A 33 3.68 1.57 -5.70
C GLU A 33 4.89 1.83 -4.79
N SER A 34 5.59 0.76 -4.42
CA SER A 34 6.67 0.76 -3.45
C SER A 34 7.61 -0.42 -3.70
N PRO A 35 8.93 -0.29 -3.43
CA PRO A 35 9.62 0.88 -2.87
C PRO A 35 9.87 2.00 -3.91
N VAL A 36 10.66 3.00 -3.53
CA VAL A 36 11.12 4.03 -4.46
C VAL A 36 11.78 3.42 -5.71
N GLY A 37 11.41 3.94 -6.88
CA GLY A 37 11.80 3.41 -8.18
C GLY A 37 10.79 2.43 -8.81
N VAL A 38 9.74 2.05 -8.09
CA VAL A 38 8.64 1.23 -8.64
C VAL A 38 7.56 2.12 -9.25
N GLY A 39 7.22 1.87 -10.51
CA GLY A 39 6.12 2.55 -11.21
C GLY A 39 6.32 4.07 -11.26
N PHE A 40 5.41 4.80 -10.62
CA PHE A 40 5.43 6.25 -10.52
C PHE A 40 6.12 6.79 -9.24
N SER A 41 6.55 5.92 -8.32
CA SER A 41 7.28 6.32 -7.12
C SER A 41 8.75 6.60 -7.43
N TYR A 42 9.25 7.79 -7.11
CA TYR A 42 10.61 8.23 -7.43
C TYR A 42 11.27 9.01 -6.29
N SER A 43 12.61 9.06 -6.31
CA SER A 43 13.43 9.96 -5.49
C SER A 43 14.29 10.86 -6.38
N ASN A 44 14.50 12.09 -5.93
CA ASN A 44 15.45 13.02 -6.54
C ASN A 44 16.91 12.66 -6.18
N THR A 45 17.12 11.77 -5.22
CA THR A 45 18.44 11.32 -4.77
C THR A 45 18.76 9.97 -5.39
N LYS A 46 19.75 9.95 -6.29
CA LYS A 46 20.12 8.73 -7.03
C LYS A 46 20.52 7.55 -6.13
N SER A 47 21.13 7.80 -4.98
CA SER A 47 21.55 6.71 -4.08
C SER A 47 20.40 5.97 -3.40
N ASP A 48 19.17 6.50 -3.43
CA ASP A 48 18.04 5.85 -2.74
C ASP A 48 17.60 4.58 -3.48
N TYR A 49 17.75 4.58 -4.81
CA TYR A 49 17.45 3.42 -5.66
C TYR A 49 18.34 2.20 -5.36
N ASP A 50 19.53 2.43 -4.80
CA ASP A 50 20.49 1.37 -4.43
C ASP A 50 20.33 0.88 -2.97
N LYS A 51 19.49 1.54 -2.17
CA LYS A 51 19.32 1.28 -0.73
C LYS A 51 17.99 0.58 -0.39
N ASN A 52 17.24 0.18 -1.41
CA ASN A 52 16.01 -0.56 -1.23
C ASN A 52 16.26 -1.89 -0.51
N GLY A 53 15.48 -2.15 0.54
CA GLY A 53 15.52 -3.40 1.29
C GLY A 53 14.28 -3.51 2.17
N ASP A 54 13.90 -4.73 2.53
CA ASP A 54 12.62 -4.99 3.18
C ASP A 54 12.33 -4.08 4.40
N ARG A 55 13.36 -3.85 5.23
CA ARG A 55 13.25 -2.98 6.41
C ARG A 55 13.05 -1.50 6.07
N SER A 56 13.76 -0.96 5.08
CA SER A 56 13.59 0.43 4.67
C SER A 56 12.24 0.62 3.99
N THR A 57 11.82 -0.33 3.14
CA THR A 57 10.51 -0.34 2.50
C THR A 57 9.36 -0.34 3.52
N ALA A 58 9.44 -1.16 4.57
CA ALA A 58 8.42 -1.16 5.63
C ALA A 58 8.36 0.17 6.39
N ALA A 59 9.50 0.78 6.69
CA ALA A 59 9.57 2.07 7.37
C ALA A 59 9.00 3.22 6.50
N GLU A 60 9.34 3.25 5.21
CA GLU A 60 8.85 4.24 4.26
C GLU A 60 7.36 4.09 3.98
N ASN A 61 6.86 2.86 3.82
CA ASN A 61 5.43 2.58 3.67
C ASN A 61 4.63 2.99 4.92
N TYR A 62 5.21 2.82 6.11
CA TYR A 62 4.60 3.31 7.35
C TYR A 62 4.50 4.85 7.36
N VAL A 63 5.57 5.56 6.98
CA VAL A 63 5.57 7.02 6.86
C VAL A 63 4.53 7.48 5.83
N PHE A 64 4.43 6.80 4.69
CA PHE A 64 3.38 7.03 3.70
C PHE A 64 1.98 6.90 4.33
N LEU A 65 1.69 5.81 5.04
CA LEU A 65 0.37 5.60 5.65
C LEU A 65 0.01 6.66 6.68
N VAL A 66 0.95 7.07 7.53
CA VAL A 66 0.74 8.15 8.50
C VAL A 66 0.36 9.44 7.78
N ASN A 67 1.16 9.85 6.79
CA ASN A 67 0.90 11.07 6.02
C ASN A 67 -0.38 10.98 5.19
N TRP A 68 -0.70 9.81 4.65
CA TRP A 68 -1.93 9.56 3.90
C TRP A 68 -3.16 9.71 4.80
N LEU A 69 -3.13 9.19 6.04
CA LEU A 69 -4.20 9.36 7.01
C LEU A 69 -4.35 10.80 7.51
N GLU A 70 -3.26 11.58 7.54
CA GLU A 70 -3.38 13.03 7.79
C GLU A 70 -4.04 13.77 6.63
N ARG A 71 -3.77 13.35 5.38
CA ARG A 71 -4.43 13.92 4.19
C ARG A 71 -5.89 13.49 4.05
N PHE A 72 -6.21 12.26 4.42
CA PHE A 72 -7.54 11.64 4.32
C PHE A 72 -8.05 11.23 5.71
N PRO A 73 -8.34 12.21 6.59
CA PRO A 73 -8.69 11.95 7.99
C PRO A 73 -9.98 11.15 8.17
N GLU A 74 -10.86 11.11 7.17
CA GLU A 74 -12.10 10.32 7.16
C GLU A 74 -11.85 8.80 7.21
N TYR A 75 -10.62 8.35 6.94
CA TYR A 75 -10.22 6.95 7.08
C TYR A 75 -9.57 6.62 8.43
N LYS A 76 -9.31 7.61 9.29
CA LYS A 76 -8.80 7.35 10.65
C LYS A 76 -9.78 6.43 11.40
N ASN A 77 -9.22 5.49 12.17
CA ASN A 77 -9.95 4.47 12.95
C ASN A 77 -10.73 3.40 12.15
N ARG A 78 -10.81 3.49 10.81
CA ARG A 78 -11.40 2.40 10.01
C ARG A 78 -10.60 1.11 10.17
N ASP A 79 -11.30 -0.02 10.08
CA ASP A 79 -10.65 -1.32 10.02
C ASP A 79 -9.71 -1.35 8.81
N PHE A 80 -8.44 -1.61 9.09
CA PHE A 80 -7.37 -1.56 8.11
C PHE A 80 -6.77 -2.95 7.92
N TYR A 81 -6.56 -3.33 6.67
CA TYR A 81 -5.97 -4.61 6.28
C TYR A 81 -4.88 -4.34 5.25
N ILE A 82 -3.83 -5.16 5.27
CA ILE A 82 -2.76 -5.11 4.27
C ILE A 82 -2.84 -6.40 3.46
N ALA A 83 -2.93 -6.28 2.14
CA ALA A 83 -2.94 -7.41 1.22
C ALA A 83 -1.86 -7.27 0.15
N GLY A 84 -1.29 -8.37 -0.30
CA GLY A 84 -0.36 -8.40 -1.43
C GLY A 84 0.02 -9.82 -1.84
N GLU A 85 0.64 -9.98 -3.01
CA GLU A 85 1.04 -11.28 -3.55
C GLU A 85 2.55 -11.39 -3.80
N SER A 86 3.02 -12.62 -4.03
CA SER A 86 4.43 -12.90 -4.39
C SER A 86 5.40 -12.39 -3.32
N TYR A 87 6.35 -11.53 -3.68
CA TYR A 87 7.33 -10.96 -2.74
C TYR A 87 6.68 -10.06 -1.68
N ALA A 88 5.41 -9.66 -1.85
CA ALA A 88 4.65 -9.04 -0.78
C ALA A 88 4.49 -9.95 0.45
N GLY A 89 4.73 -11.26 0.34
CA GLY A 89 4.90 -12.13 1.50
C GLY A 89 6.04 -11.72 2.45
N HIS A 90 7.01 -10.94 1.99
CA HIS A 90 7.97 -10.23 2.84
C HIS A 90 7.43 -8.87 3.30
N TYR A 91 6.86 -8.07 2.39
CA TYR A 91 6.47 -6.69 2.65
C TYR A 91 5.28 -6.56 3.61
N VAL A 92 4.23 -7.34 3.40
CA VAL A 92 2.97 -7.30 4.16
C VAL A 92 3.20 -7.56 5.66
N PRO A 93 3.83 -8.67 6.09
CA PRO A 93 4.05 -8.91 7.51
C PRO A 93 5.04 -7.93 8.14
N GLN A 94 6.06 -7.46 7.40
CA GLN A 94 7.02 -6.48 7.94
C GLN A 94 6.40 -5.09 8.14
N LEU A 95 5.53 -4.66 7.22
CA LEU A 95 4.74 -3.43 7.40
C LEU A 95 3.74 -3.58 8.56
N ALA A 96 3.04 -4.71 8.64
CA ALA A 96 2.13 -5.00 9.76
C ALA A 96 2.84 -4.92 11.11
N HIS A 97 4.01 -5.57 11.23
CA HIS A 97 4.85 -5.48 12.42
C HIS A 97 5.25 -4.03 12.73
N THR A 98 5.67 -3.26 11.71
CA THR A 98 6.06 -1.86 11.86
C THR A 98 4.91 -1.00 12.39
N ILE A 99 3.68 -1.19 11.87
CA ILE A 99 2.48 -0.51 12.37
C ILE A 99 2.24 -0.85 13.84
N LEU A 100 2.23 -2.14 14.21
CA LEU A 100 1.99 -2.56 15.59
C LEU A 100 3.05 -2.03 16.54
N TYR A 101 4.31 -1.96 16.11
CA TYR A 101 5.40 -1.36 16.89
C TYR A 101 5.14 0.12 17.17
N HIS A 102 4.77 0.90 16.14
CA HIS A 102 4.54 2.33 16.30
C HIS A 102 3.22 2.68 17.02
N ASN A 103 2.18 1.84 16.89
CA ASN A 103 0.92 2.00 17.62
C ASN A 103 1.15 2.02 19.14
N LYS A 104 2.17 1.33 19.68
CA LYS A 104 2.52 1.36 21.12
C LYS A 104 2.88 2.75 21.64
N SER A 105 3.31 3.66 20.75
CA SER A 105 3.65 5.05 21.11
C SER A 105 2.45 6.00 21.14
N ASN A 106 1.24 5.55 20.77
CA ASN A 106 -0.03 6.29 20.78
C ASN A 106 -0.07 7.62 20.00
N LYS A 107 0.90 7.89 19.10
CA LYS A 107 0.91 9.14 18.30
C LYS A 107 -0.07 9.11 17.12
N THR A 108 -0.03 8.04 16.33
CA THR A 108 -0.96 7.79 15.22
C THR A 108 -1.33 6.32 15.27
N ILE A 109 -2.59 6.02 15.57
CA ILE A 109 -3.06 4.64 15.67
C ILE A 109 -3.67 4.24 14.33
N ILE A 110 -3.04 3.26 13.67
CA ILE A 110 -3.62 2.59 12.52
C ILE A 110 -4.34 1.34 13.04
N ASN A 111 -5.65 1.26 12.87
CA ASN A 111 -6.50 0.16 13.37
C ASN A 111 -6.35 -1.11 12.50
N LEU A 112 -5.14 -1.69 12.50
CA LEU A 112 -4.80 -2.89 11.75
C LEU A 112 -5.54 -4.10 12.32
N LYS A 113 -6.33 -4.78 11.48
CA LYS A 113 -7.14 -5.95 11.84
C LYS A 113 -6.58 -7.26 11.31
N GLY A 114 -5.81 -7.23 10.23
CA GLY A 114 -5.25 -8.44 9.65
C GLY A 114 -4.44 -8.19 8.39
N ILE A 115 -3.91 -9.29 7.87
CA ILE A 115 -3.14 -9.32 6.63
C ILE A 115 -3.67 -10.44 5.72
N LEU A 116 -3.43 -10.29 4.42
CA LEU A 116 -3.66 -11.32 3.41
C LEU A 116 -2.42 -11.42 2.50
N VAL A 117 -1.88 -12.62 2.37
CA VAL A 117 -0.72 -12.95 1.53
C VAL A 117 -1.08 -14.13 0.64
#